data_AF-G9AE51-F1
#
_entry.id   AF-G9AE51-F1
#
_cell.length_a   1.000
_cell.length_b   1.000
_cell.length_c   1.000
_cell.angle_alpha   90.00
_cell.angle_beta   90.00
_cell.angle_gamma   90.00
#
_symmetry.space_group_name_H-M   'P 1'
#
loop_
_entity.id
_entity.type
_entity.pdbx_description
1 polymer ?
#
loop_
_entity_poly.entity_id
_entity_poly.type
_entity_poly.pdbx_seq_one_letter_code
_entity_poly.pdbx_strand_id
1 'polypeptide(L)'
;MLASVSAKGFIFIMRYQTPDPLHPALLPGLIAAEDGLARLDERAARHVVAEGFRERGQFFDAAAALWVAGELVHVEDIVLHDSHMDARAPSHELTIAHGVLRARRRLELAEPGWALNLPGLNALRGEQGAIPANDGRSEAPDARPNREEGCEAADDADDNPLANEFAELDAAMARSQRLLDFHAGSLAETESPLSPERTATEPTGQLGLLFDEDWDEAARLDAWRGVLAAADQLPACLGAAVLFDAWERIEPLRRQHWLGSLLVGAYLRSRGKVASHVLAFNTGLKTIRHERRRSKDRSARLNAFLEAMAVTADLGLKELDRLSLARTQMEMRIKDRRSNSNLPGLIDLVLSRPIVSTAMIARHLGVTPRGALNLVRELGVREITGRGRYRGWGVI
;
A
#
# COMPACT_ATOMS: atom_id res chain seq x y z
N MET A 1 42.03 -41.16 15.65
CA MET A 1 42.16 -39.77 15.16
C MET A 1 41.27 -39.66 13.93
N LEU A 2 40.00 -39.22 13.98
CA LEU A 2 39.45 -37.94 14.45
C LEU A 2 40.20 -36.73 13.90
N ALA A 3 39.63 -36.15 12.83
CA ALA A 3 39.54 -34.71 12.51
C ALA A 3 38.88 -34.60 11.11
N SER A 4 37.57 -34.43 11.04
CA SER A 4 36.90 -33.11 10.95
C SER A 4 37.28 -32.35 9.68
N VAL A 5 36.51 -32.56 8.61
CA VAL A 5 36.41 -31.60 7.51
C VAL A 5 35.08 -30.88 7.69
N SER A 6 35.23 -29.60 8.03
CA SER A 6 34.20 -28.60 8.30
C SER A 6 33.07 -28.58 7.27
N ALA A 7 31.84 -28.68 7.77
CA ALA A 7 30.61 -28.38 7.06
C ALA A 7 30.59 -26.89 6.69
N LYS A 8 30.95 -26.56 5.45
CA LYS A 8 30.66 -25.26 4.85
C LYS A 8 29.29 -25.31 4.18
N GLY A 9 28.47 -24.32 4.53
CA GLY A 9 27.05 -24.21 4.21
C GLY A 9 26.71 -24.52 2.75
N PHE A 10 25.88 -25.54 2.58
CA PHE A 10 25.07 -25.67 1.39
C PHE A 10 23.87 -24.72 1.55
N ILE A 11 24.01 -23.49 1.06
CA ILE A 11 22.83 -22.71 0.64
C ILE A 11 22.24 -23.52 -0.51
N PHE A 12 21.20 -24.29 -0.22
CA PHE A 12 20.42 -24.96 -1.24
C PHE A 12 19.74 -23.85 -2.05
N ILE A 13 20.36 -23.45 -3.18
CA ILE A 13 19.68 -22.65 -4.20
C ILE A 13 18.54 -23.53 -4.69
N MET A 14 17.39 -23.43 -4.03
CA MET A 14 16.11 -23.95 -4.49
C MET A 14 15.86 -23.34 -5.86
N ARG A 15 16.26 -24.04 -6.92
CA ARG A 15 15.88 -23.66 -8.28
C ARG A 15 14.37 -23.74 -8.34
N TYR A 16 13.72 -22.59 -8.33
CA TYR A 16 12.28 -22.52 -8.50
C TYR A 16 11.94 -23.10 -9.87
N GLN A 17 11.26 -24.24 -9.89
CA GLN A 17 11.07 -24.99 -11.14
C GLN A 17 10.23 -24.17 -12.12
N THR A 18 10.68 -23.95 -13.34
CA THR A 18 9.87 -23.30 -14.37
C THR A 18 8.80 -24.28 -14.86
N PRO A 19 7.49 -23.96 -14.80
CA PRO A 19 6.47 -24.82 -15.37
C PRO A 19 6.57 -24.82 -16.90
N ASP A 20 6.14 -25.91 -17.54
CA ASP A 20 5.94 -25.93 -18.99
C ASP A 20 4.74 -25.01 -19.32
N PRO A 21 4.93 -23.92 -20.08
CA PRO A 21 3.84 -23.02 -20.44
C PRO A 21 2.77 -23.68 -21.32
N LEU A 22 3.09 -24.80 -21.98
CA LEU A 22 2.17 -25.55 -22.83
C LEU A 22 1.54 -26.74 -22.11
N HIS A 23 1.74 -26.86 -20.79
CA HIS A 23 1.15 -27.95 -20.01
C HIS A 23 -0.39 -27.92 -20.13
N PRO A 24 -1.05 -29.02 -20.59
CA PRO A 24 -2.49 -29.01 -20.89
C PRO A 24 -3.39 -28.57 -19.72
N ALA A 25 -2.97 -28.86 -18.49
CA ALA A 25 -3.72 -28.49 -17.29
C ALA A 25 -3.65 -26.98 -16.93
N LEU A 26 -2.74 -26.21 -17.52
CA LEU A 26 -2.60 -24.76 -17.29
C LEU A 26 -3.17 -23.93 -18.44
N LEU A 27 -3.22 -24.49 -19.66
CA LEU A 27 -3.63 -23.78 -20.87
C LEU A 27 -5.00 -23.08 -20.76
N PRO A 28 -6.08 -23.71 -20.26
CA PRO A 28 -7.38 -23.03 -20.18
C PRO A 28 -7.35 -21.80 -19.28
N GLY A 29 -6.75 -21.91 -18.10
CA GLY A 29 -6.61 -20.80 -17.15
C GLY A 29 -5.71 -19.70 -17.70
N LEU A 30 -4.62 -20.07 -18.37
CA LEU A 30 -3.71 -19.12 -18.99
C LEU A 30 -4.40 -18.31 -20.10
N ILE A 31 -5.12 -18.98 -21.01
CA ILE A 31 -5.84 -18.33 -22.10
C ILE A 31 -6.90 -17.36 -21.55
N ALA A 32 -7.67 -17.78 -20.55
CA ALA A 32 -8.70 -16.95 -19.92
C ALA A 32 -8.11 -15.71 -19.23
N ALA A 33 -6.99 -15.87 -18.51
CA ALA A 33 -6.29 -14.77 -17.85
C ALA A 33 -5.71 -13.79 -18.87
N GLU A 34 -5.04 -14.29 -19.90
CA GLU A 34 -4.43 -13.47 -20.96
C GLU A 34 -5.50 -12.68 -21.74
N ASP A 35 -6.58 -13.32 -22.19
CA ASP A 35 -7.66 -12.63 -22.91
C ASP A 35 -8.39 -11.63 -22.00
N GLY A 36 -8.77 -12.05 -20.80
CA GLY A 36 -9.49 -11.20 -19.84
C GLY A 36 -8.73 -9.93 -19.49
N LEU A 37 -7.44 -10.05 -19.14
CA LEU A 37 -6.62 -8.89 -18.78
C LEU A 37 -6.39 -7.96 -19.96
N ALA A 38 -6.20 -8.48 -21.18
CA ALA A 38 -6.05 -7.63 -22.37
C ALA A 38 -7.31 -6.80 -22.65
N ARG A 39 -8.51 -7.40 -22.51
CA ARG A 39 -9.78 -6.70 -22.69
C ARG A 39 -10.00 -5.64 -21.62
N LEU A 40 -9.70 -5.96 -20.36
CA LEU A 40 -9.79 -5.00 -19.28
C LEU A 40 -8.83 -3.83 -19.51
N ASP A 41 -7.58 -4.10 -19.90
CA ASP A 41 -6.56 -3.07 -20.10
C ASP A 41 -6.95 -2.09 -21.22
N GLU A 42 -7.33 -2.60 -22.39
CA GLU A 42 -7.75 -1.76 -23.52
C GLU A 42 -8.97 -0.91 -23.16
N ARG A 43 -9.95 -1.50 -22.46
CA ARG A 43 -11.16 -0.78 -22.05
C ARG A 43 -10.85 0.28 -21.00
N ALA A 44 -10.06 -0.06 -19.97
CA ALA A 44 -9.71 0.85 -18.89
C ALA A 44 -8.85 2.02 -19.39
N ALA A 45 -7.93 1.80 -20.34
CA ALA A 45 -7.03 2.82 -20.87
C ALA A 45 -7.76 4.05 -21.47
N ARG A 46 -8.93 3.83 -22.07
CA ARG A 46 -9.67 4.87 -22.83
C ARG A 46 -11.02 5.23 -22.24
N HIS A 47 -11.40 4.62 -21.12
CA HIS A 47 -12.75 4.83 -20.57
C HIS A 47 -12.89 6.23 -19.96
N VAL A 48 -14.05 6.85 -20.15
CA VAL A 48 -14.40 8.12 -19.49
C VAL A 48 -14.42 8.06 -17.96
N VAL A 49 -14.45 6.87 -17.34
CA VAL A 49 -14.41 6.70 -15.88
C VAL A 49 -13.11 6.03 -15.41
N ALA A 50 -12.08 6.01 -16.26
CA ALA A 50 -10.84 5.28 -16.00
C ALA A 50 -10.16 5.72 -14.70
N GLU A 51 -10.11 7.02 -14.42
CA GLU A 51 -9.54 7.55 -13.17
C GLU A 51 -10.31 7.06 -11.95
N GLY A 52 -11.64 7.21 -11.96
CA GLY A 52 -12.50 6.73 -10.88
C GLY A 52 -12.40 5.22 -10.67
N PHE A 53 -12.35 4.45 -11.76
CA PHE A 53 -12.12 3.01 -11.73
C PHE A 53 -10.79 2.65 -11.05
N ARG A 54 -9.70 3.33 -11.40
CA ARG A 54 -8.38 3.11 -10.81
C ARG A 54 -8.35 3.45 -9.32
N GLU A 55 -8.85 4.63 -8.94
CA GLU A 55 -8.88 5.05 -7.54
C GLU A 55 -9.74 4.10 -6.67
N ARG A 56 -10.95 3.76 -7.13
CA ARG A 56 -11.84 2.82 -6.41
C ARG A 56 -11.21 1.44 -6.30
N GLY A 57 -10.58 0.96 -7.38
CA GLY A 57 -9.88 -0.32 -7.41
C GLY A 57 -8.80 -0.42 -6.33
N GLN A 58 -8.11 0.69 -6.00
CA GLN A 58 -7.11 0.69 -4.94
C GLN A 58 -7.70 0.38 -3.55
N PHE A 59 -8.86 0.94 -3.23
CA PHE A 59 -9.55 0.69 -1.96
C PHE A 59 -10.06 -0.75 -1.86
N PHE A 60 -10.72 -1.24 -2.92
CA PHE A 60 -11.25 -2.59 -2.93
C PHE A 60 -10.15 -3.65 -2.91
N ASP A 61 -9.03 -3.41 -3.59
CA ASP A 61 -7.89 -4.31 -3.54
C ASP A 61 -7.23 -4.33 -2.17
N ALA A 62 -7.11 -3.17 -1.50
CA ALA A 62 -6.59 -3.09 -0.14
C ALA A 62 -7.47 -3.89 0.84
N ALA A 63 -8.79 -3.69 0.81
CA ALA A 63 -9.72 -4.50 1.63
C ALA A 63 -9.64 -5.99 1.29
N ALA A 64 -9.50 -6.34 0.00
CA ALA A 64 -9.37 -7.72 -0.43
C ALA A 64 -8.04 -8.37 -0.01
N ALA A 65 -6.95 -7.61 0.06
CA ALA A 65 -5.66 -8.10 0.55
C ALA A 65 -5.75 -8.57 2.00
N LEU A 66 -6.42 -7.80 2.86
CA LEU A 66 -6.66 -8.18 4.26
C LEU A 66 -7.52 -9.46 4.32
N TRP A 67 -8.58 -9.54 3.50
CA TRP A 67 -9.40 -10.75 3.44
C TRP A 67 -8.64 -12.00 3.00
N VAL A 68 -7.72 -11.86 2.03
CA VAL A 68 -6.85 -12.98 1.60
C VAL A 68 -5.91 -13.40 2.73
N ALA A 69 -5.44 -12.46 3.54
CA ALA A 69 -4.63 -12.70 4.73
C ALA A 69 -5.42 -13.30 5.92
N GLY A 70 -6.76 -13.35 5.83
CA GLY A 70 -7.63 -13.85 6.90
C GLY A 70 -8.16 -12.77 7.84
N GLU A 71 -7.86 -11.50 7.56
CA GLU A 71 -8.28 -10.34 8.32
C GLU A 71 -9.49 -9.64 7.69
N LEU A 72 -10.20 -8.84 8.48
CA LEU A 72 -11.41 -8.14 8.04
C LEU A 72 -11.29 -6.63 8.25
N VAL A 73 -11.52 -5.89 7.18
CA VAL A 73 -11.63 -4.42 7.21
C VAL A 73 -12.72 -3.98 6.25
N HIS A 74 -13.54 -3.02 6.65
CA HIS A 74 -14.54 -2.43 5.77
C HIS A 74 -13.88 -1.41 4.85
N VAL A 75 -14.29 -1.41 3.56
CA VAL A 75 -13.73 -0.45 2.59
C VAL A 75 -14.04 0.99 2.98
N GLU A 76 -15.18 1.21 3.63
CA GLU A 76 -15.60 2.50 4.16
C GLU A 76 -14.62 3.02 5.21
N ASP A 77 -14.13 2.15 6.10
CA ASP A 77 -13.17 2.53 7.14
C ASP A 77 -11.83 2.93 6.52
N ILE A 78 -11.37 2.22 5.48
CA ILE A 78 -10.15 2.60 4.74
C ILE A 78 -10.32 3.99 4.09
N VAL A 79 -11.48 4.27 3.49
CA VAL A 79 -11.75 5.57 2.83
C VAL A 79 -11.81 6.72 3.85
N LEU A 80 -12.45 6.49 5.00
CA LEU A 80 -12.55 7.49 6.06
C LEU A 80 -11.19 7.75 6.72
N HIS A 81 -10.42 6.70 6.97
CA HIS A 81 -9.07 6.79 7.50
C HIS A 81 -8.12 7.54 6.56
N ASP A 82 -8.14 7.21 5.26
CA ASP A 82 -7.38 7.92 4.22
C ASP A 82 -7.74 9.42 4.17
N SER A 83 -8.99 9.75 4.51
CA SER A 83 -9.49 11.13 4.55
C SER A 83 -9.26 11.83 5.90
N HIS A 84 -8.57 11.19 6.85
CA HIS A 84 -8.37 11.68 8.22
C HIS A 84 -9.70 12.00 8.93
N MET A 85 -10.69 11.13 8.73
CA MET A 85 -12.04 11.24 9.28
C MET A 85 -12.36 10.12 10.27
N ASP A 86 -11.34 9.59 10.92
CA ASP A 86 -11.49 8.56 11.93
C ASP A 86 -12.36 9.04 13.09
N ALA A 87 -13.36 8.25 13.43
CA ALA A 87 -14.17 8.50 14.63
C ALA A 87 -13.54 7.91 15.89
N ARG A 88 -12.56 7.01 15.74
CA ARG A 88 -11.90 6.23 16.80
C ARG A 88 -10.44 6.00 16.42
N ALA A 89 -9.61 5.60 17.39
CA ALA A 89 -8.25 5.17 17.08
C ALA A 89 -8.26 4.02 16.05
N PRO A 90 -7.37 4.03 15.04
CA PRO A 90 -7.35 3.02 13.99
C PRO A 90 -6.97 1.65 14.57
N SER A 91 -7.63 0.59 14.07
CA SER A 91 -7.23 -0.78 14.40
C SER A 91 -5.92 -1.16 13.71
N HIS A 92 -5.33 -2.27 14.13
CA HIS A 92 -4.12 -2.78 13.50
C HIS A 92 -4.36 -3.16 12.02
N GLU A 93 -5.48 -3.82 11.75
CA GLU A 93 -5.90 -4.24 10.42
C GLU A 93 -6.16 -3.03 9.51
N LEU A 94 -6.78 -1.97 10.04
CA LEU A 94 -6.98 -0.71 9.32
C LEU A 94 -5.65 -0.04 8.98
N THR A 95 -4.69 -0.05 9.91
CA THR A 95 -3.34 0.48 9.69
C THR A 95 -2.62 -0.29 8.58
N ILE A 96 -2.71 -1.62 8.58
CA ILE A 96 -2.14 -2.46 7.52
C ILE A 96 -2.83 -2.16 6.18
N ALA A 97 -4.18 -2.12 6.15
CA ALA A 97 -4.95 -1.85 4.94
C ALA A 97 -4.61 -0.49 4.33
N HIS A 98 -4.36 0.53 5.17
CA HIS A 98 -3.87 1.83 4.72
C HIS A 98 -2.45 1.75 4.15
N GLY A 99 -1.57 0.94 4.76
CA GLY A 99 -0.26 0.60 4.21
C GLY A 99 -0.35 -0.02 2.79
N VAL A 100 -1.26 -0.98 2.60
CA VAL A 100 -1.54 -1.57 1.28
C VAL A 100 -2.01 -0.50 0.30
N LEU A 101 -2.97 0.35 0.69
CA LEU A 101 -3.48 1.44 -0.15
C LEU A 101 -2.37 2.41 -0.59
N ARG A 102 -1.49 2.80 0.34
CA ARG A 102 -0.34 3.68 0.05
C ARG A 102 0.64 3.02 -0.92
N ALA A 103 0.97 1.75 -0.70
CA ALA A 103 1.82 0.99 -1.61
C ALA A 103 1.22 0.92 -3.02
N ARG A 104 -0.10 0.64 -3.14
CA ARG A 104 -0.80 0.61 -4.43
C ARG A 104 -0.75 1.95 -5.17
N ARG A 105 -1.01 3.07 -4.49
CA ARG A 105 -0.90 4.41 -5.09
C ARG A 105 0.52 4.71 -5.56
N ARG A 106 1.52 4.30 -4.78
CA ARG A 106 2.92 4.43 -5.18
C ARG A 106 3.23 3.63 -6.43
N LEU A 107 2.71 2.40 -6.54
CA LEU A 107 2.87 1.57 -7.74
C LEU A 107 2.20 2.17 -8.97
N GLU A 108 1.05 2.83 -8.81
CA GLU A 108 0.32 3.47 -9.90
C GLU A 108 1.12 4.65 -10.50
N LEU A 109 1.76 5.44 -9.63
CA LEU A 109 2.56 6.60 -10.04
C LEU A 109 3.97 6.25 -10.51
N ALA A 110 4.50 5.08 -10.12
CA ALA A 110 5.85 4.67 -10.47
C ALA A 110 5.96 4.24 -11.96
N GLU A 111 7.18 4.25 -12.49
CA GLU A 111 7.48 3.68 -13.80
C GLU A 111 7.27 2.15 -13.83
N PRO A 112 6.85 1.57 -14.98
CA PRO A 112 6.74 0.12 -15.12
C PRO A 112 8.06 -0.58 -14.76
N GLY A 113 7.98 -1.60 -13.91
CA GLY A 113 9.15 -2.38 -13.47
C GLY A 113 9.93 -1.79 -12.29
N TRP A 114 9.66 -0.55 -11.86
CA TRP A 114 10.30 0.06 -10.69
C TRP A 114 10.17 -0.82 -9.43
N ALA A 115 8.98 -1.37 -9.19
CA ALA A 115 8.70 -2.18 -8.00
C ALA A 115 9.41 -3.54 -7.94
N LEU A 116 10.02 -3.99 -9.04
CA LEU A 116 10.71 -5.28 -9.13
C LEU A 116 12.23 -5.15 -8.98
N ASN A 117 12.76 -3.93 -9.05
CA ASN A 117 14.16 -3.67 -8.79
C ASN A 117 14.40 -3.45 -7.29
N LEU A 118 15.66 -3.58 -6.86
CA LEU A 118 16.04 -3.49 -5.45
C LEU A 118 15.68 -2.13 -4.82
N PRO A 119 15.96 -0.97 -5.45
CA PRO A 119 15.52 0.33 -4.92
C PRO A 119 14.01 0.41 -4.69
N GLY A 120 13.19 -0.07 -5.63
CA GLY A 120 11.74 -0.03 -5.51
C GLY A 120 11.22 -0.95 -4.42
N LEU A 121 11.75 -2.17 -4.31
CA LEU A 121 11.43 -3.11 -3.24
C LEU A 121 11.77 -2.54 -1.86
N ASN A 122 12.96 -1.97 -1.68
CA ASN A 122 13.36 -1.36 -0.40
C ASN A 122 12.47 -0.18 -0.03
N ALA A 123 12.06 0.60 -1.03
CA ALA A 123 11.18 1.73 -0.78
C ALA A 123 9.74 1.28 -0.44
N LEU A 124 9.25 0.17 -1.02
CA LEU A 124 7.96 -0.44 -0.66
C LEU A 124 8.00 -1.06 0.74
N ARG A 125 9.14 -1.62 1.15
CA ARG A 125 9.39 -2.15 2.50
C ARG A 125 9.43 -1.06 3.59
N GLY A 126 9.55 0.22 3.20
CA GLY A 126 9.68 1.33 4.15
C GLY A 126 11.10 1.53 4.68
N GLU A 127 12.11 0.91 4.07
CA GLU A 127 13.52 1.07 4.48
C GLU A 127 14.13 2.39 3.99
N GLN A 128 13.43 3.15 3.17
CA GLN A 128 13.78 4.53 2.87
C GLN A 128 13.06 5.47 3.86
N GLY A 129 13.63 5.59 5.05
CA GLY A 129 13.51 6.82 5.82
C GLY A 129 14.23 7.95 5.07
N ALA A 130 13.62 9.12 5.04
CA ALA A 130 14.07 10.37 4.39
C ALA A 130 13.93 10.42 2.86
N ILE A 131 12.88 11.14 2.45
CA ILE A 131 12.75 11.82 1.16
C ILE A 131 14.04 12.62 0.87
N PRO A 132 14.74 12.45 -0.25
CA PRO A 132 15.47 13.56 -0.84
C PRO A 132 14.43 14.42 -1.55
N ALA A 133 14.10 15.57 -0.97
CA ALA A 133 13.35 16.60 -1.67
C ALA A 133 14.27 17.12 -2.78
N ASN A 134 14.00 16.73 -4.01
CA ASN A 134 14.65 17.32 -5.18
C ASN A 134 13.57 17.90 -6.09
N ASP A 135 13.12 19.10 -5.76
CA ASP A 135 12.53 19.99 -6.75
C ASP A 135 13.65 20.85 -7.34
N GLY A 136 14.09 20.44 -8.52
CA GLY A 136 14.88 21.32 -9.38
C GLY A 136 13.96 22.26 -10.13
N ARG A 137 14.10 23.57 -9.87
CA ARG A 137 13.95 24.60 -10.91
C ARG A 137 14.99 25.73 -10.74
N SER A 138 15.87 25.76 -11.74
CA SER A 138 16.58 26.90 -12.34
C SER A 138 17.88 27.40 -11.69
N GLU A 139 18.99 26.89 -12.25
CA GLU A 139 20.18 27.59 -12.83
C GLU A 139 20.21 29.13 -12.71
N ALA A 140 21.31 29.88 -12.53
CA ALA A 140 22.77 29.75 -12.30
C ALA A 140 23.29 31.24 -12.22
N PRO A 141 24.60 31.61 -12.24
CA PRO A 141 25.84 30.89 -11.96
C PRO A 141 26.79 31.60 -10.94
N ASP A 142 27.60 30.77 -10.28
CA ASP A 142 29.06 30.88 -10.09
C ASP A 142 29.76 32.25 -9.92
N ALA A 143 30.38 32.48 -8.76
CA ALA A 143 31.79 32.91 -8.61
C ALA A 143 32.18 33.08 -7.12
N ARG A 144 33.05 32.18 -6.67
CA ARG A 144 33.89 32.25 -5.45
C ARG A 144 34.85 33.47 -5.46
N PRO A 145 35.65 33.72 -4.39
CA PRO A 145 35.47 33.47 -2.95
C PRO A 145 36.01 34.62 -2.04
N ASN A 146 36.03 34.33 -0.73
CA ASN A 146 36.85 34.91 0.35
C ASN A 146 36.34 36.20 1.01
N ARG A 147 36.59 36.45 2.30
CA ARG A 147 36.85 35.68 3.54
C ARG A 147 37.12 36.80 4.55
N GLU A 148 36.56 36.69 5.76
CA GLU A 148 37.01 37.38 7.00
C GLU A 148 36.88 38.94 6.94
N GLU A 149 36.34 39.67 7.92
CA GLU A 149 36.42 39.62 9.37
C GLU A 149 35.54 40.78 9.91
N GLY A 150 35.06 40.68 11.15
CA GLY A 150 35.12 41.83 12.06
C GLY A 150 33.83 42.42 12.62
N CYS A 151 33.77 42.36 13.96
CA CYS A 151 33.10 43.26 14.91
C CYS A 151 31.62 42.96 15.21
N GLU A 152 31.32 42.25 16.29
CA GLU A 152 31.37 42.64 17.73
C GLU A 152 30.09 43.34 18.22
N ALA A 153 29.34 42.54 18.97
CA ALA A 153 28.65 42.82 20.23
C ALA A 153 27.76 44.07 20.37
N ALA A 154 26.48 43.82 20.64
CA ALA A 154 25.82 44.34 21.84
C ALA A 154 24.66 43.42 22.23
N ASP A 155 24.66 43.03 23.51
CA ASP A 155 23.55 42.44 24.25
C ASP A 155 22.26 43.25 24.09
N ASP A 156 21.14 42.56 23.91
CA ASP A 156 19.92 42.86 24.65
C ASP A 156 19.30 41.51 25.03
N ALA A 157 19.48 41.17 26.30
CA ALA A 157 18.76 40.10 26.97
C ALA A 157 17.34 40.57 27.31
N ASP A 158 16.43 39.60 27.24
CA ASP A 158 15.11 39.56 27.87
C ASP A 158 14.01 40.48 27.32
N ASP A 159 13.26 39.92 26.37
CA ASP A 159 11.79 39.91 26.44
C ASP A 159 11.26 38.66 25.70
N ASN A 160 11.71 37.46 26.10
CA ASN A 160 11.00 36.24 25.74
C ASN A 160 10.02 35.88 26.87
N PRO A 161 8.71 36.17 26.73
CA PRO A 161 7.72 35.98 27.80
C PRO A 161 7.54 34.53 28.26
N LEU A 162 8.19 33.58 27.59
CA LEU A 162 8.19 32.15 27.90
C LEU A 162 9.49 31.66 28.56
N ALA A 163 10.51 32.52 28.71
CA ALA A 163 11.82 32.11 29.25
C ALA A 163 11.72 31.56 30.68
N ASN A 164 10.85 32.16 31.51
CA ASN A 164 10.57 31.66 32.85
C ASN A 164 9.87 30.29 32.82
N GLU A 165 8.96 30.06 31.87
CA GLU A 165 8.28 28.77 31.70
C GLU A 165 9.25 27.67 31.24
N PHE A 166 10.20 28.00 30.35
CA PHE A 166 11.27 27.09 29.95
C PHE A 166 12.23 26.78 31.11
N ALA A 167 12.60 27.78 31.90
CA ALA A 167 13.44 27.57 33.09
C ALA A 167 12.75 26.72 34.16
N GLU A 168 11.42 26.86 34.33
CA GLU A 168 10.62 26.01 35.22
C GLU A 168 10.56 24.55 34.73
N LEU A 169 10.42 24.34 33.41
CA LEU A 169 10.48 23.03 32.76
C LEU A 169 11.86 22.38 32.93
N ASP A 170 12.94 23.12 32.72
CA ASP A 170 14.31 22.63 32.90
C ASP A 170 14.59 22.28 34.37
N ALA A 171 14.10 23.10 35.30
CA ALA A 171 14.18 22.79 36.73
C ALA A 171 13.36 21.54 37.11
N ALA A 172 12.20 21.33 36.48
CA ALA A 172 11.40 20.12 36.68
C ALA A 172 12.08 18.87 36.10
N MET A 173 12.68 18.97 34.91
CA MET A 173 13.46 17.90 34.31
C MET A 173 14.69 17.56 35.16
N ALA A 174 15.41 18.56 35.67
CA ALA A 174 16.56 18.35 36.55
C ALA A 174 16.17 17.74 37.91
N ARG A 175 14.96 17.99 38.42
CA ARG A 175 14.43 17.32 39.62
C ARG A 175 14.03 15.88 39.34
N SER A 176 13.41 15.63 38.17
CA SER A 176 13.05 14.28 37.76
C SER A 176 14.29 13.42 37.49
N GLN A 177 15.32 13.97 36.86
CA GLN A 177 16.59 13.30 36.62
C GLN A 177 17.27 12.93 37.94
N ARG A 178 17.33 13.86 38.91
CA ARG A 178 17.87 13.58 40.25
C ARG A 178 17.09 12.50 41.02
N LEU A 179 15.76 12.43 40.85
CA LEU A 179 14.95 11.38 41.44
C LEU A 179 15.20 10.01 40.79
N LEU A 180 15.42 9.98 39.47
CA LEU A 180 15.80 8.77 38.74
C LEU A 180 17.20 8.31 39.13
N ASP A 181 18.17 9.23 39.27
CA ASP A 181 19.52 8.93 39.72
C ASP A 181 19.54 8.44 41.18
N PHE A 182 18.68 9.01 42.03
CA PHE A 182 18.49 8.54 43.41
C PHE A 182 17.88 7.13 43.48
N HIS A 183 16.91 6.81 42.60
CA HIS A 183 16.36 5.45 42.48
C HIS A 183 17.33 4.46 41.82
N ALA A 184 18.16 4.92 40.87
CA ALA A 184 19.21 4.12 40.26
C ALA A 184 20.33 3.80 41.27
N GLY A 185 20.66 4.74 42.16
CA GLY A 185 21.63 4.54 43.25
C GLY A 185 21.14 3.62 44.37
N SER A 186 19.83 3.44 44.54
CA SER A 186 19.24 2.54 45.55
C SER A 186 19.15 1.07 45.12
N LEU A 187 19.50 0.74 43.87
CA LEU A 187 19.49 -0.62 43.33
C LEU A 187 20.89 -1.16 43.01
N ALA A 188 21.94 -0.48 43.49
CA ALA A 188 23.32 -0.90 43.32
C ALA A 188 23.71 -2.00 44.33
N GLU A 189 23.07 -3.17 44.22
CA GLU A 189 23.61 -4.45 44.68
C GLU A 189 22.82 -5.58 44.00
N THR A 190 22.93 -5.68 42.68
CA THR A 190 22.80 -6.96 41.95
C THR A 190 23.38 -6.80 40.56
N GLU A 191 24.46 -7.53 40.31
CA GLU A 191 25.22 -7.54 39.07
C GLU A 191 24.36 -7.93 37.85
N SER A 192 24.42 -7.15 36.77
CA SER A 192 24.34 -7.71 35.41
C SER A 192 24.94 -6.75 34.37
N PRO A 193 25.67 -7.26 33.36
CA PRO A 193 26.44 -6.44 32.44
C PRO A 193 25.63 -6.02 31.20
N LEU A 194 25.98 -4.83 30.70
CA LEU A 194 25.90 -4.38 29.30
C LEU A 194 24.50 -4.25 28.66
N SER A 195 24.11 -2.99 28.47
CA SER A 195 23.12 -2.59 27.47
C SER A 195 23.55 -3.00 26.06
N PRO A 196 22.61 -3.48 25.24
CA PRO A 196 22.53 -3.08 23.85
C PRO A 196 21.26 -2.27 23.60
N GLU A 197 21.30 -1.59 22.46
CA GLU A 197 20.34 -0.66 21.91
C GLU A 197 18.88 -1.14 22.00
N ARG A 198 17.96 -0.19 22.26
CA ARG A 198 16.52 -0.44 22.27
C ARG A 198 16.03 -0.80 20.86
N THR A 199 16.15 -2.08 20.49
CA THR A 199 15.32 -2.69 19.46
C THR A 199 13.88 -2.64 19.95
N ALA A 200 13.00 -2.03 19.14
CA ALA A 200 11.56 -2.02 19.36
C ALA A 200 11.08 -3.43 19.70
N THR A 201 10.62 -3.60 20.94
CA THR A 201 10.11 -4.87 21.46
C THR A 201 8.96 -5.32 20.57
N GLU A 202 9.15 -6.43 19.88
CA GLU A 202 8.18 -7.02 18.97
C GLU A 202 6.92 -7.44 19.76
N PRO A 203 5.71 -7.21 19.22
CA PRO A 203 4.52 -7.72 19.85
C PRO A 203 4.50 -9.25 19.68
N THR A 204 4.68 -9.95 20.79
CA THR A 204 4.50 -11.40 20.93
C THR A 204 3.09 -11.81 20.49
N GLY A 205 2.98 -12.22 19.23
CA GLY A 205 1.79 -12.85 18.67
C GLY A 205 1.83 -14.37 18.82
N GLN A 206 0.70 -14.94 19.23
CA GLN A 206 0.35 -16.35 19.48
C GLN A 206 1.18 -17.43 18.75
N LEU A 207 2.29 -17.79 19.38
CA LEU A 207 3.11 -19.03 19.33
C LEU A 207 4.59 -18.63 19.32
N GLY A 208 5.00 -17.90 20.36
CA GLY A 208 6.39 -17.47 20.58
C GLY A 208 7.35 -18.62 20.89
N LEU A 209 7.45 -19.61 20.01
CA LEU A 209 8.34 -20.76 20.14
C LEU A 209 8.99 -21.22 18.81
N LEU A 210 8.86 -20.49 17.70
CA LEU A 210 9.51 -20.86 16.43
C LEU A 210 9.96 -19.62 15.64
N PHE A 211 10.92 -18.88 16.17
CA PHE A 211 11.75 -18.04 15.30
C PHE A 211 13.01 -18.84 14.98
N ASP A 212 13.15 -19.20 13.71
CA ASP A 212 14.42 -19.66 13.15
C ASP A 212 15.42 -18.50 13.27
N GLU A 213 16.43 -18.67 14.12
CA GLU A 213 17.48 -17.68 14.39
C GLU A 213 18.26 -17.35 13.10
N ASP A 214 18.21 -18.25 12.12
CA ASP A 214 18.83 -18.12 10.80
C ASP A 214 17.89 -17.50 9.73
N TRP A 215 16.75 -16.90 10.10
CA TRP A 215 15.86 -16.27 9.13
C TRP A 215 16.47 -14.98 8.55
N ASP A 216 17.05 -15.09 7.36
CA ASP A 216 17.63 -13.98 6.61
C ASP A 216 16.64 -13.39 5.58
N GLU A 217 16.12 -12.21 5.87
CA GLU A 217 15.22 -11.44 4.99
C GLU A 217 15.86 -11.14 3.63
N ALA A 218 17.13 -10.70 3.63
CA ALA A 218 17.83 -10.28 2.43
C ALA A 218 18.08 -11.47 1.51
N ALA A 219 18.57 -12.59 2.06
CA ALA A 219 18.81 -13.81 1.29
C ALA A 219 17.51 -14.38 0.71
N ARG A 220 16.39 -14.33 1.45
CA ARG A 220 15.08 -14.77 0.95
C ARG A 220 14.52 -13.85 -0.12
N LEU A 221 14.66 -12.54 0.04
CA LEU A 221 14.24 -11.58 -0.97
C LEU A 221 15.05 -11.75 -2.26
N ASP A 222 16.36 -11.96 -2.15
CA ASP A 222 17.22 -12.25 -3.30
C ASP A 222 16.89 -13.60 -3.95
N ALA A 223 16.57 -14.63 -3.16
CA ALA A 223 16.08 -15.90 -3.68
C ALA A 223 14.77 -15.74 -4.47
N TRP A 224 13.83 -14.93 -3.98
CA TRP A 224 12.60 -14.61 -4.70
C TRP A 224 12.87 -13.82 -5.98
N ARG A 225 13.75 -12.80 -5.92
CA ARG A 225 14.15 -12.02 -7.10
C ARG A 225 14.84 -12.88 -8.16
N GLY A 226 15.57 -13.92 -7.74
CA GLY A 226 16.16 -14.92 -8.64
C GLY A 226 15.13 -15.64 -9.55
N VAL A 227 13.84 -15.62 -9.20
CA VAL A 227 12.76 -16.21 -10.00
C VAL A 227 12.33 -15.31 -11.18
N LEU A 228 12.62 -13.99 -11.14
CA LEU A 228 12.20 -13.03 -12.18
C LEU A 228 12.67 -13.44 -13.58
N ALA A 229 13.95 -13.82 -13.71
CA ALA A 229 14.51 -14.21 -15.01
C ALA A 229 13.77 -15.41 -15.63
N ALA A 230 13.32 -16.36 -14.81
CA ALA A 230 12.52 -17.50 -15.27
C ALA A 230 11.09 -17.09 -15.62
N ALA A 231 10.47 -16.22 -14.81
CA ALA A 231 9.14 -15.69 -15.08
C ALA A 231 9.09 -14.89 -16.39
N ASP A 232 10.16 -14.16 -16.72
CA ASP A 232 10.25 -13.35 -17.93
C ASP A 232 10.25 -14.15 -19.22
N GLN A 233 10.65 -15.43 -19.16
CA GLN A 233 10.58 -16.36 -20.29
C GLN A 233 9.18 -16.97 -20.48
N LEU A 234 8.25 -16.71 -19.57
CA LEU A 234 6.88 -17.20 -19.63
C LEU A 234 5.93 -16.13 -20.18
N PRO A 235 4.74 -16.53 -20.68
CA PRO A 235 3.61 -15.62 -20.88
C PRO A 235 3.34 -14.80 -19.61
N ALA A 236 2.99 -13.53 -19.75
CA ALA A 236 2.98 -12.57 -18.65
C ALA A 236 2.12 -13.03 -17.46
N CYS A 237 0.94 -13.61 -17.71
CA CYS A 237 0.06 -14.10 -16.66
C CYS A 237 0.64 -15.31 -15.92
N LEU A 238 1.30 -16.23 -16.64
CA LEU A 238 1.94 -17.38 -16.03
C LEU A 238 3.20 -16.97 -15.24
N GLY A 239 4.00 -16.05 -15.77
CA GLY A 239 5.14 -15.47 -15.05
C GLY A 239 4.70 -14.80 -13.75
N ALA A 240 3.62 -14.02 -13.79
CA ALA A 240 3.03 -13.41 -12.60
C ALA A 240 2.55 -14.45 -11.57
N ALA A 241 1.88 -15.51 -12.02
CA ALA A 241 1.44 -16.60 -11.16
C ALA A 241 2.62 -17.36 -10.52
N VAL A 242 3.70 -17.57 -11.25
CA VAL A 242 4.94 -18.19 -10.75
C VAL A 242 5.63 -17.31 -9.71
N LEU A 243 5.70 -15.99 -9.93
CA LEU A 243 6.29 -15.05 -8.97
C LEU A 243 5.48 -14.97 -7.69
N PHE A 244 4.15 -15.01 -7.79
CA PHE A 244 3.28 -15.05 -6.63
C PHE A 244 3.37 -16.38 -5.88
N ASP A 245 3.38 -17.51 -6.59
CA ASP A 245 3.67 -18.83 -6.00
C ASP A 245 5.02 -18.82 -5.29
N ALA A 246 6.05 -18.19 -5.86
CA ALA A 246 7.36 -18.10 -5.23
C ALA A 246 7.32 -17.25 -3.96
N TRP A 247 6.63 -16.11 -3.99
CA TRP A 247 6.44 -15.26 -2.83
C TRP A 247 5.77 -16.00 -1.67
N GLU A 248 4.69 -16.74 -1.96
CA GLU A 248 3.94 -17.53 -0.96
C GLU A 248 4.70 -18.73 -0.40
N ARG A 249 5.84 -19.13 -1.00
CA ARG A 249 6.64 -20.28 -0.55
C ARG A 249 7.97 -19.89 0.06
N ILE A 250 8.56 -18.81 -0.42
CA ILE A 250 9.79 -18.24 0.12
C ILE A 250 9.48 -17.37 1.34
N GLU A 251 8.30 -16.72 1.35
CA GLU A 251 7.84 -15.80 2.38
C GLU A 251 8.94 -14.79 2.76
N PRO A 252 9.37 -13.95 1.79
CA PRO A 252 10.56 -13.13 1.98
C PRO A 252 10.38 -12.05 3.03
N LEU A 253 9.15 -11.61 3.32
CA LEU A 253 8.85 -10.54 4.28
C LEU A 253 7.87 -11.02 5.34
N ARG A 254 8.25 -10.95 6.63
CA ARG A 254 7.35 -11.33 7.74
C ARG A 254 6.20 -10.35 7.95
N ARG A 255 6.52 -9.05 8.01
CA ARG A 255 5.52 -7.99 8.35
C ARG A 255 4.69 -7.52 7.16
N GLN A 256 5.17 -7.77 5.94
CA GLN A 256 4.59 -7.23 4.71
C GLN A 256 4.34 -8.35 3.68
N HIS A 257 3.91 -9.52 4.15
CA HIS A 257 3.60 -10.65 3.28
C HIS A 257 2.58 -10.30 2.18
N TRP A 258 1.67 -9.37 2.47
CA TRP A 258 0.69 -8.83 1.51
C TRP A 258 1.32 -8.20 0.26
N LEU A 259 2.59 -7.77 0.30
CA LEU A 259 3.27 -7.08 -0.79
C LEU A 259 3.37 -7.94 -2.06
N GLY A 260 3.52 -9.27 -1.91
CA GLY A 260 3.61 -10.19 -3.05
C GLY A 260 2.41 -10.12 -4.00
N SER A 261 1.21 -9.94 -3.44
CA SER A 261 -0.02 -9.79 -4.22
C SER A 261 -0.04 -8.50 -5.05
N LEU A 262 0.60 -7.43 -4.57
CA LEU A 262 0.72 -6.16 -5.29
C LEU A 262 1.77 -6.24 -6.39
N LEU A 263 2.85 -6.99 -6.15
CA LEU A 263 3.91 -7.22 -7.13
C LEU A 263 3.42 -7.99 -8.37
N VAL A 264 2.33 -8.76 -8.27
CA VAL A 264 1.63 -9.33 -9.42
C VAL A 264 1.18 -8.24 -10.39
N GLY A 265 0.51 -7.20 -9.89
CA GLY A 265 0.07 -6.07 -10.71
C GLY A 265 1.24 -5.28 -11.28
N ALA A 266 2.29 -5.06 -10.46
CA ALA A 266 3.50 -4.38 -10.91
C ALA A 266 4.24 -5.15 -12.02
N TYR A 267 4.28 -6.47 -11.92
CA TYR A 267 4.89 -7.35 -12.92
C TYR A 267 4.10 -7.38 -14.23
N LEU A 268 2.78 -7.49 -14.16
CA LEU A 268 1.95 -7.43 -15.36
C LEU A 268 2.08 -6.07 -16.07
N ARG A 269 2.24 -4.99 -15.31
CA ARG A 269 2.50 -3.65 -15.85
C ARG A 269 3.90 -3.54 -16.46
N SER A 270 4.94 -4.11 -15.84
CA SER A 270 6.30 -4.13 -16.40
C SER A 270 6.42 -4.97 -17.67
N ARG A 271 5.62 -6.03 -17.79
CA ARG A 271 5.52 -6.85 -19.00
C ARG A 271 4.60 -6.24 -20.07
N GLY A 272 4.01 -5.07 -19.82
CA GLY A 272 3.08 -4.40 -20.74
C GLY A 272 1.74 -5.11 -20.93
N LYS A 273 1.40 -6.08 -20.08
CA LYS A 273 0.15 -6.83 -20.18
C LYS A 273 -1.06 -6.05 -19.66
N VAL A 274 -0.83 -5.28 -18.59
CA VAL A 274 -1.81 -4.34 -18.03
C VAL A 274 -1.09 -3.01 -17.83
N ALA A 275 -1.09 -2.17 -18.87
CA ALA A 275 -0.35 -0.90 -18.86
C ALA A 275 -1.17 0.26 -18.25
N SER A 276 -2.50 0.20 -18.36
CA SER A 276 -3.41 1.29 -18.00
C SER A 276 -3.57 1.52 -16.49
N HIS A 277 -3.33 0.49 -15.68
CA HIS A 277 -3.53 0.54 -14.22
C HIS A 277 -2.74 -0.56 -13.50
N VAL A 278 -2.53 -0.41 -12.20
CA VAL A 278 -2.07 -1.51 -11.35
C VAL A 278 -3.22 -2.46 -11.06
N LEU A 279 -3.11 -3.71 -11.54
CA LEU A 279 -4.15 -4.72 -11.37
C LEU A 279 -4.59 -4.86 -9.91
N ALA A 280 -5.90 -4.84 -9.67
CA ALA A 280 -6.52 -5.11 -8.37
C ALA A 280 -6.62 -6.64 -8.14
N PHE A 281 -5.47 -7.33 -8.14
CA PHE A 281 -5.39 -8.80 -8.13
C PHE A 281 -6.12 -9.45 -6.94
N ASN A 282 -6.08 -8.84 -5.76
CA ASN A 282 -6.71 -9.41 -4.57
C ASN A 282 -8.24 -9.47 -4.69
N THR A 283 -8.85 -8.59 -5.49
CA THR A 283 -10.31 -8.60 -5.70
C THR A 283 -10.81 -9.87 -6.37
N GLY A 284 -10.02 -10.48 -7.27
CA GLY A 284 -10.29 -11.79 -7.84
C GLY A 284 -9.79 -12.90 -6.93
N LEU A 285 -8.58 -12.78 -6.37
CA LEU A 285 -7.99 -13.80 -5.51
C LEU A 285 -8.87 -14.14 -4.29
N LYS A 286 -9.55 -13.15 -3.69
CA LYS A 286 -10.47 -13.40 -2.57
C LYS A 286 -11.64 -14.33 -2.91
N THR A 287 -12.02 -14.42 -4.18
CA THR A 287 -13.13 -15.27 -4.64
C THR A 287 -12.71 -16.73 -4.79
N ILE A 288 -11.41 -16.98 -5.00
CA ILE A 288 -10.85 -18.32 -5.13
C ILE A 288 -10.80 -18.97 -3.76
N ARG A 289 -11.31 -20.19 -3.63
CA ARG A 289 -11.36 -20.91 -2.34
C ARG A 289 -9.99 -21.07 -1.70
N HIS A 290 -9.95 -21.01 -0.36
CA HIS A 290 -8.71 -21.04 0.42
C HIS A 290 -7.88 -22.29 0.13
N GLU A 291 -8.52 -23.46 0.04
CA GLU A 291 -7.86 -24.75 -0.19
C GLU A 291 -7.17 -24.82 -1.54
N ARG A 292 -7.68 -24.09 -2.55
CA ARG A 292 -7.08 -24.03 -3.89
C ARG A 292 -5.86 -23.11 -3.91
N ARG A 293 -5.98 -21.90 -3.35
CA ARG A 293 -4.88 -20.93 -3.29
C ARG A 293 -3.74 -21.35 -2.34
N ARG A 294 -4.04 -22.18 -1.32
CA ARG A 294 -3.06 -22.76 -0.39
C ARG A 294 -2.77 -24.25 -0.61
N SER A 295 -3.16 -24.80 -1.77
CA SER A 295 -2.96 -26.23 -2.07
C SER A 295 -1.48 -26.63 -1.93
N LYS A 296 -1.19 -27.85 -1.47
CA LYS A 296 0.17 -28.39 -1.50
C LYS A 296 0.64 -28.65 -2.93
N ASP A 297 -0.29 -29.01 -3.81
CA ASP A 297 -0.01 -29.16 -5.24
C ASP A 297 0.19 -27.79 -5.90
N ARG A 298 1.33 -27.68 -6.58
CA ARG A 298 1.73 -26.45 -7.25
C ARG A 298 0.87 -26.15 -8.46
N SER A 299 0.53 -27.16 -9.25
CA SER A 299 -0.30 -26.97 -10.44
C SER A 299 -1.70 -26.46 -10.08
N ALA A 300 -2.28 -26.95 -8.99
CA ALA A 300 -3.51 -26.42 -8.42
C ALA A 300 -3.40 -24.94 -8.01
N ARG A 301 -2.29 -24.54 -7.37
CA ARG A 301 -2.06 -23.12 -6.98
C ARG A 301 -1.90 -22.22 -8.20
N LEU A 302 -1.09 -22.62 -9.19
CA LEU A 302 -0.91 -21.84 -10.41
C LEU A 302 -2.23 -21.64 -11.16
N ASN A 303 -3.05 -22.70 -11.28
CA ASN A 303 -4.40 -22.58 -11.84
C ASN A 303 -5.30 -21.63 -11.03
N ALA A 304 -5.22 -21.68 -9.70
CA ALA A 304 -5.97 -20.78 -8.82
C ALA A 304 -5.58 -19.31 -9.04
N PHE A 305 -4.29 -19.00 -9.26
CA PHE A 305 -3.82 -17.64 -9.50
C PHE A 305 -4.17 -17.14 -10.91
N LEU A 306 -4.11 -17.99 -11.93
CA LEU A 306 -4.58 -17.65 -13.27
C LEU A 306 -6.10 -17.38 -13.30
N GLU A 307 -6.88 -18.22 -12.62
CA GLU A 307 -8.32 -18.00 -12.45
C GLU A 307 -8.60 -16.69 -11.69
N ALA A 308 -7.84 -16.38 -10.65
CA ALA A 308 -7.95 -15.10 -9.94
C ALA A 308 -7.75 -13.90 -10.87
N MET A 309 -6.77 -13.95 -11.78
CA MET A 309 -6.55 -12.88 -12.77
C MET A 309 -7.74 -12.74 -13.73
N ALA A 310 -8.26 -13.86 -14.24
CA ALA A 310 -9.45 -13.85 -15.11
C ALA A 310 -10.69 -13.31 -14.39
N VAL A 311 -10.90 -13.68 -13.13
CA VAL A 311 -12.00 -13.14 -12.30
C VAL A 311 -11.80 -11.65 -12.02
N THR A 312 -10.58 -11.20 -11.70
CA THR A 312 -10.28 -9.77 -11.54
C THR A 312 -10.61 -9.01 -12.82
N ALA A 313 -10.31 -9.56 -14.00
CA ALA A 313 -10.64 -8.94 -15.27
C ALA A 313 -12.15 -8.75 -15.46
N ASP A 314 -12.93 -9.79 -15.22
CA ASP A 314 -14.40 -9.76 -15.31
C ASP A 314 -15.03 -8.78 -14.32
N LEU A 315 -14.57 -8.79 -13.06
CA LEU A 315 -15.02 -7.83 -12.05
C LEU A 315 -14.66 -6.40 -12.45
N GLY A 316 -13.49 -6.17 -13.03
CA GLY A 316 -13.06 -4.87 -13.52
C GLY A 316 -13.93 -4.33 -14.65
N LEU A 317 -14.29 -5.18 -15.62
CA LEU A 317 -15.19 -4.81 -16.71
C LEU A 317 -16.58 -4.43 -16.19
N LYS A 318 -17.11 -5.21 -15.24
CA LYS A 318 -18.39 -4.91 -14.58
C LYS A 318 -18.37 -3.60 -13.80
N GLU A 319 -17.26 -3.28 -13.14
CA GLU A 319 -17.11 -1.99 -12.43
C GLU A 319 -17.04 -0.82 -13.42
N LEU A 320 -16.34 -0.96 -14.55
CA LEU A 320 -16.34 0.06 -15.61
C LEU A 320 -17.76 0.33 -16.14
N ASP A 321 -18.54 -0.73 -16.41
CA ASP A 321 -19.94 -0.61 -16.83
C ASP A 321 -20.80 0.09 -15.77
N ARG A 322 -20.67 -0.32 -14.52
CA ARG A 322 -21.39 0.26 -13.38
C ARG A 322 -21.08 1.74 -13.20
N LEU A 323 -19.81 2.14 -13.24
CA LEU A 323 -19.38 3.52 -13.11
C LEU A 323 -19.79 4.37 -14.33
N SER A 324 -19.73 3.81 -15.53
CA SER A 324 -20.19 4.48 -16.75
C SER A 324 -21.68 4.80 -16.69
N LEU A 325 -22.49 3.82 -16.25
CA LEU A 325 -23.93 4.01 -16.08
C LEU A 325 -24.23 5.06 -15.02
N ALA A 326 -23.53 5.01 -13.89
CA ALA A 326 -23.68 6.00 -12.81
C ALA A 326 -23.32 7.42 -13.27
N ARG A 327 -22.20 7.57 -14.01
CA ARG A 327 -21.79 8.84 -14.61
C ARG A 327 -22.88 9.39 -15.52
N THR A 328 -23.38 8.58 -16.46
CA THR A 328 -24.43 8.97 -17.41
C THR A 328 -25.70 9.43 -16.69
N GLN A 329 -26.14 8.69 -15.67
CA GLN A 329 -27.32 9.05 -14.87
C GLN A 329 -27.14 10.38 -14.13
N MET A 330 -25.95 10.64 -13.57
CA MET A 330 -25.63 11.88 -12.89
C MET A 330 -25.53 13.07 -13.86
N GLU A 331 -24.88 12.89 -15.01
CA GLU A 331 -24.76 13.92 -16.05
C GLU A 331 -26.12 14.32 -16.64
N MET A 332 -27.02 13.36 -16.85
CA MET A 332 -28.39 13.65 -17.31
C MET A 332 -29.17 14.54 -16.35
N ARG A 333 -28.93 14.43 -15.03
CA ARG A 333 -29.63 15.25 -14.02
C ARG A 333 -29.15 16.70 -13.97
N ILE A 334 -27.95 16.97 -14.48
CA ILE A 334 -27.34 18.31 -14.44
C ILE A 334 -27.34 19.04 -15.79
N LYS A 335 -27.86 18.41 -16.84
CA LYS A 335 -27.82 18.91 -18.24
C LYS A 335 -28.38 20.34 -18.42
N ASP A 336 -29.43 20.70 -17.68
CA ASP A 336 -30.07 22.02 -17.76
C ASP A 336 -29.59 23.00 -16.66
N ARG A 337 -28.50 22.66 -15.95
CA ARG A 337 -27.97 23.46 -14.83
C ARG A 337 -26.87 24.42 -15.29
N ARG A 338 -26.61 25.44 -14.48
CA ARG A 338 -25.62 26.49 -14.76
C ARG A 338 -24.23 25.87 -14.87
N SER A 339 -23.46 26.33 -15.86
CA SER A 339 -22.09 25.88 -16.16
C SER A 339 -21.07 26.08 -15.03
N ASN A 340 -21.32 27.00 -14.09
CA ASN A 340 -20.45 27.29 -12.94
C ASN A 340 -20.77 26.47 -11.66
N SER A 341 -21.43 25.32 -11.77
CA SER A 341 -21.74 24.48 -10.61
C SER A 341 -20.57 23.57 -10.24
N ASN A 342 -20.36 23.32 -8.94
CA ASN A 342 -19.40 22.31 -8.47
C ASN A 342 -19.89 20.86 -8.66
N LEU A 343 -20.96 20.65 -9.45
CA LEU A 343 -21.57 19.33 -9.68
C LEU A 343 -20.68 18.38 -10.49
N PRO A 344 -19.95 18.81 -11.56
CA PRO A 344 -19.02 17.93 -12.26
C PRO A 344 -17.93 17.39 -11.32
N GLY A 345 -17.33 18.25 -10.49
CA GLY A 345 -16.35 17.81 -9.49
C GLY A 345 -16.94 16.86 -8.44
N LEU A 346 -18.22 17.02 -8.08
CA LEU A 346 -18.90 16.05 -7.21
C LEU A 346 -19.08 14.69 -7.91
N ILE A 347 -19.40 14.67 -9.21
CA ILE A 347 -19.51 13.44 -9.99
C ILE A 347 -18.17 12.71 -9.96
N ASP A 348 -17.07 13.40 -10.28
CA ASP A 348 -15.74 12.80 -10.32
C ASP A 348 -15.35 12.21 -8.95
N LEU A 349 -15.59 12.94 -7.85
CA LEU A 349 -15.33 12.44 -6.49
C LEU A 349 -16.17 11.20 -6.13
N VAL A 350 -17.46 11.18 -6.50
CA VAL A 350 -18.35 10.02 -6.25
C VAL A 350 -17.92 8.81 -7.08
N LEU A 351 -17.44 9.04 -8.29
CA LEU A 351 -16.90 7.99 -9.15
C LEU A 351 -15.52 7.50 -8.71
N SER A 352 -14.77 8.26 -7.91
CA SER A 352 -13.42 7.89 -7.48
C SER A 352 -13.35 7.26 -6.09
N ARG A 353 -14.38 7.46 -5.26
CA ARG A 353 -14.41 6.93 -3.88
C ARG A 353 -15.55 5.94 -3.64
N PRO A 354 -15.30 4.77 -3.03
CA PRO A 354 -16.35 3.81 -2.62
C PRO A 354 -17.49 4.47 -1.85
N ILE A 355 -17.14 5.40 -0.96
CA ILE A 355 -18.05 6.21 -0.16
C ILE A 355 -17.52 7.64 -0.07
N VAL A 356 -18.42 8.62 -0.07
CA VAL A 356 -18.10 10.04 0.17
C VAL A 356 -18.92 10.58 1.33
N SER A 357 -18.30 11.35 2.20
CA SER A 357 -18.97 12.05 3.30
C SER A 357 -19.16 13.54 2.98
N THR A 358 -20.02 14.23 3.74
CA THR A 358 -20.22 15.68 3.57
C THR A 358 -18.90 16.45 3.71
N ALA A 359 -18.07 16.05 4.68
CA ALA A 359 -16.78 16.68 4.92
C ALA A 359 -15.79 16.43 3.77
N MET A 360 -15.84 15.25 3.13
CA MET A 360 -14.98 14.96 1.97
C MET A 360 -15.37 15.85 0.79
N ILE A 361 -16.67 15.96 0.54
CA ILE A 361 -17.20 16.80 -0.54
C ILE A 361 -16.86 18.27 -0.30
N ALA A 362 -17.10 18.77 0.92
CA ALA A 362 -16.80 20.15 1.30
C ALA A 362 -15.33 20.49 1.09
N ARG A 363 -14.42 19.61 1.55
CA ARG A 363 -12.98 19.78 1.42
C ARG A 363 -12.53 19.72 -0.04
N HIS A 364 -13.02 18.74 -0.81
CA HIS A 364 -12.60 18.54 -2.20
C HIS A 364 -13.07 19.66 -3.13
N LEU A 365 -14.29 20.17 -2.93
CA LEU A 365 -14.89 21.20 -3.78
C LEU A 365 -14.70 22.63 -3.26
N GLY A 366 -14.04 22.82 -2.11
CA GLY A 366 -13.85 24.14 -1.50
C GLY A 366 -15.18 24.82 -1.10
N VAL A 367 -16.18 24.05 -0.67
CA VAL A 367 -17.52 24.57 -0.31
C VAL A 367 -17.83 24.37 1.17
N THR A 368 -18.81 25.11 1.67
CA THR A 368 -19.32 24.88 3.03
C THR A 368 -19.99 23.50 3.15
N PRO A 369 -20.05 22.88 4.34
CA PRO A 369 -20.76 21.61 4.54
C PRO A 369 -22.23 21.65 4.12
N ARG A 370 -22.90 22.80 4.31
CA ARG A 370 -24.27 23.02 3.84
C ARG A 370 -24.34 23.09 2.31
N GLY A 371 -23.36 23.72 1.66
CA GLY A 371 -23.21 23.71 0.21
C GLY A 371 -23.02 22.29 -0.34
N ALA A 372 -22.16 21.48 0.29
CA ALA A 372 -21.97 20.08 -0.08
C ALA A 372 -23.28 19.28 -0.01
N LEU A 373 -24.07 19.42 1.08
CA LEU A 373 -25.36 18.75 1.20
C LEU A 373 -26.38 19.18 0.12
N ASN A 374 -26.35 20.45 -0.29
CA ASN A 374 -27.21 20.93 -1.37
C ASN A 374 -26.82 20.30 -2.71
N LEU A 375 -25.51 20.24 -3.02
CA LEU A 375 -25.00 19.59 -4.23
C LEU A 375 -25.37 18.10 -4.28
N VAL A 376 -25.27 17.39 -3.15
CA VAL A 376 -25.67 15.98 -3.08
C VAL A 376 -27.15 15.78 -3.36
N ARG A 377 -28.01 16.63 -2.79
CA ARG A 377 -29.47 16.58 -3.07
C ARG A 377 -29.78 16.88 -4.52
N GLU A 378 -29.08 17.85 -5.10
CA GLU A 378 -29.23 18.24 -6.50
C GLU A 378 -28.80 17.12 -7.46
N LEU A 379 -27.67 16.46 -7.18
CA LEU A 379 -27.18 15.32 -7.96
C LEU A 379 -28.03 14.05 -7.74
N GLY A 380 -28.65 13.93 -6.55
CA GLY A 380 -29.50 12.83 -6.14
C GLY A 380 -28.73 11.51 -5.95
N VAL A 381 -27.50 11.60 -5.41
CA VAL A 381 -26.70 10.42 -5.07
C VAL A 381 -27.36 9.66 -3.92
N ARG A 382 -27.34 8.34 -3.97
CA ARG A 382 -27.98 7.50 -2.95
C ARG A 382 -27.14 7.45 -1.68
N GLU A 383 -27.83 7.52 -0.55
CA GLU A 383 -27.22 7.37 0.77
C GLU A 383 -27.03 5.87 1.07
N ILE A 384 -25.82 5.49 1.47
CA ILE A 384 -25.44 4.11 1.78
C ILE A 384 -25.63 3.82 3.27
N THR A 385 -25.29 4.78 4.13
CA THR A 385 -25.11 4.53 5.57
C THR A 385 -26.43 4.50 6.36
N GLY A 386 -27.52 5.07 5.85
CA GLY A 386 -28.84 5.08 6.49
C GLY A 386 -28.87 5.66 7.93
N ARG A 387 -27.84 6.42 8.32
CA ARG A 387 -27.59 6.89 9.69
C ARG A 387 -27.62 8.40 9.75
N GLY A 388 -28.42 8.97 10.67
CA GLY A 388 -28.69 10.42 10.74
C GLY A 388 -27.45 11.32 10.91
N ARG A 389 -26.47 10.92 11.75
CA ARG A 389 -25.29 11.74 12.08
C ARG A 389 -24.14 11.60 11.05
N TYR A 390 -23.96 10.42 10.46
CA TYR A 390 -22.90 10.13 9.50
C TYR A 390 -23.51 9.61 8.21
N ARG A 391 -23.84 10.56 7.33
CA ARG A 391 -24.37 10.28 6.00
C ARG A 391 -23.21 10.08 5.03
N GLY A 392 -23.22 8.94 4.36
CA GLY A 392 -22.28 8.61 3.30
C GLY A 392 -23.04 8.28 2.02
N TRP A 393 -22.51 8.74 0.90
CA TRP A 393 -23.08 8.53 -0.42
C TRP A 393 -22.11 7.77 -1.32
N GLY A 394 -22.62 7.10 -2.35
CA GLY A 394 -21.78 6.43 -3.32
C GLY A 394 -22.61 5.80 -4.43
N VAL A 395 -21.92 5.13 -5.36
CA VAL A 395 -22.55 4.35 -6.43
C VAL A 395 -22.96 3.00 -5.87
N ILE A 396 -24.27 2.69 -5.88
CA ILE A 396 -24.89 1.45 -5.33
C ILE A 396 -25.24 0.47 -6.44
#